data_AF-A0A523DKL3-F1
#
_entry.id   AF-A0A523DKL3-F1
#
_cell.length_a   1.000
_cell.length_b   1.000
_cell.length_c   1.000
_cell.angle_alpha   90.00
_cell.angle_beta   90.00
_cell.angle_gamma   90.00
#
_symmetry.space_group_name_H-M   'P 1'
#
loop_
_entity.id
_entity.type
_entity.pdbx_description
1 polymer ?
#
loop_
_entity_poly.entity_id
_entity_poly.type
_entity_poly.pdbx_seq_one_letter_code
_entity_poly.pdbx_strand_id
1 'polypeptide(L)'
;MGGARSIGLRTWSIGVPAGVLRYRLAWGHDQGRYQVAGRNEDRGAFKTPTLRNVERTAPYMHDGSIAALEAVIELYDRAGNPNPYLDADLRPLELTSEEEQALVIFLHALSGRVQDGIPTR
;
A
#
# COMPACT_ATOMS: atom_id res chain seq x y z
N MET A 1 -34.75 5.30 11.46
CA MET A 1 -34.04 4.00 11.45
C MET A 1 -32.57 4.26 11.19
N GLY A 2 -31.77 4.33 12.25
CA GLY A 2 -30.34 4.63 12.17
C GLY A 2 -29.55 3.37 11.87
N GLY A 3 -28.97 3.29 10.66
CA GLY A 3 -28.06 2.22 10.28
C GLY A 3 -26.66 2.51 10.82
N ALA A 4 -26.17 1.66 11.71
CA ALA A 4 -24.79 1.67 12.16
C ALA A 4 -23.84 1.51 10.96
N ARG A 5 -23.06 2.56 10.67
CA ARG A 5 -21.97 2.47 9.71
C ARG A 5 -20.83 1.71 10.37
N SER A 6 -20.75 0.40 10.11
CA SER A 6 -19.60 -0.42 10.49
C SER A 6 -18.34 0.20 9.89
N ILE A 7 -17.36 0.53 10.73
CA ILE A 7 -15.97 0.76 10.35
C ILE A 7 -15.41 -0.58 9.88
N GLY A 8 -15.73 -0.94 8.64
CA GLY A 8 -15.09 -2.04 7.93
C GLY A 8 -13.71 -1.56 7.50
N LEU A 9 -12.67 -2.33 7.84
CA LEU A 9 -11.30 -2.14 7.38
C LEU A 9 -11.30 -1.99 5.85
N ARG A 10 -11.17 -0.76 5.35
CA ARG A 10 -11.20 -0.48 3.90
C ARG A 10 -9.94 -1.08 3.27
N THR A 11 -10.13 -1.99 2.32
CA THR A 11 -9.10 -2.59 1.47
C THR A 11 -9.00 -1.78 0.18
N TRP A 12 -7.80 -1.38 -0.23
CA TRP A 12 -7.60 -0.45 -1.34
C TRP A 12 -6.88 -1.13 -2.50
N SER A 13 -7.24 -0.73 -3.72
CA SER A 13 -6.54 -1.07 -4.97
C SER A 13 -5.88 0.20 -5.50
N ILE A 14 -4.55 0.22 -5.54
CA ILE A 14 -3.77 1.40 -5.97
C ILE A 14 -3.12 1.26 -7.36
N GLY A 15 -3.11 0.05 -7.93
CA GLY A 15 -2.44 -0.20 -9.21
C GLY A 15 -0.92 -0.08 -9.08
N VAL A 16 -0.22 -1.21 -9.11
CA VAL A 16 1.23 -1.26 -9.05
C VAL A 16 1.83 -1.01 -10.45
N PRO A 17 2.98 -0.30 -10.61
CA PRO A 17 3.57 -0.10 -11.91
C PRO A 17 4.06 -1.42 -12.50
N ALA A 18 3.69 -1.70 -13.74
CA ALA A 18 4.26 -2.82 -14.47
C ALA A 18 5.62 -2.40 -15.04
N GLY A 19 6.74 -2.88 -14.48
CA GLY A 19 8.05 -2.57 -15.07
C GLY A 19 9.29 -3.28 -14.50
N VAL A 20 9.87 -4.12 -15.35
CA VAL A 20 11.31 -4.38 -15.55
C VAL A 20 12.05 -5.31 -14.56
N LEU A 21 12.44 -6.47 -15.12
CA LEU A 21 13.30 -7.56 -14.61
C LEU A 21 12.68 -8.51 -13.57
N ARG A 22 12.21 -9.67 -14.09
CA ARG A 22 11.67 -10.85 -13.38
C ARG A 22 10.30 -10.53 -12.76
N TYR A 23 9.17 -10.66 -13.46
CA TYR A 23 8.53 -11.90 -13.88
C TYR A 23 7.62 -11.62 -15.09
N ARG A 24 7.47 -12.61 -15.98
CA ARG A 24 6.75 -12.54 -17.26
C ARG A 24 5.21 -12.52 -17.15
N LEU A 25 4.58 -12.34 -15.98
CA LEU A 25 3.11 -12.42 -15.87
C LEU A 25 2.62 -11.68 -14.61
N ALA A 26 2.06 -10.47 -14.69
CA ALA A 26 1.35 -9.89 -13.53
C ALA A 26 0.38 -8.73 -13.85
N TRP A 27 -0.37 -8.82 -14.95
CA TRP A 27 -1.73 -8.29 -14.94
C TRP A 27 -2.65 -9.51 -15.00
N GLY A 28 -3.17 -9.96 -13.84
CA GLY A 28 -4.26 -10.93 -13.82
C GLY A 28 -4.19 -12.14 -12.88
N HIS A 29 -3.09 -12.43 -12.16
CA HIS A 29 -3.03 -13.65 -11.33
C HIS A 29 -3.46 -13.45 -9.88
N ASP A 30 -3.10 -12.32 -9.25
CA ASP A 30 -3.62 -11.99 -7.92
C ASP A 30 -4.85 -11.10 -8.05
N GLN A 31 -6.00 -11.62 -7.63
CA GLN A 31 -7.28 -10.89 -7.68
C GLN A 31 -7.58 -10.22 -6.33
N GLY A 32 -6.66 -10.31 -5.37
CA GLY A 32 -6.80 -9.77 -4.02
C GLY A 32 -7.99 -10.38 -3.29
N ARG A 33 -8.72 -9.53 -2.57
CA ARG A 33 -9.87 -9.90 -1.75
C ARG A 33 -10.98 -10.64 -2.54
N TYR A 34 -11.09 -10.44 -3.85
CA TYR A 34 -12.02 -11.17 -4.71
C TYR A 34 -11.90 -12.69 -4.57
N GLN A 35 -10.68 -13.24 -4.40
CA GLN A 35 -10.49 -14.69 -4.28
C GLN A 35 -11.19 -15.28 -3.05
N VAL A 36 -11.44 -14.46 -2.03
CA VAL A 36 -12.10 -14.86 -0.79
C VAL A 36 -13.59 -14.48 -0.79
N ALA A 37 -13.90 -13.27 -1.26
CA ALA A 37 -15.25 -12.71 -1.17
C ALA A 37 -16.14 -12.97 -2.39
N GLY A 38 -15.56 -13.20 -3.56
CA GLY A 38 -16.27 -13.47 -4.81
C GLY A 38 -17.03 -12.28 -5.42
N ARG A 39 -16.95 -11.08 -4.85
CA ARG A 39 -17.66 -9.88 -5.33
C ARG A 39 -16.76 -9.05 -6.23
N ASN A 40 -17.24 -8.69 -7.42
CA ASN A 40 -16.42 -7.98 -8.41
C ASN A 40 -15.82 -6.65 -7.89
N GLU A 41 -16.50 -5.97 -6.96
CA GLU A 41 -16.02 -4.76 -6.28
C GLU A 41 -14.76 -4.98 -5.41
N ASP A 42 -14.48 -6.22 -5.00
CA ASP A 42 -13.30 -6.57 -4.20
C ASP A 42 -12.07 -6.94 -5.06
N ARG A 43 -12.16 -6.85 -6.39
CA ARG A 43 -11.04 -7.18 -7.29
C ARG A 43 -9.90 -6.17 -7.13
N GLY A 44 -8.68 -6.68 -7.02
CA GLY A 44 -7.49 -5.85 -6.83
C GLY A 44 -7.42 -5.18 -5.46
N ALA A 45 -8.40 -5.40 -4.57
CA ALA A 45 -8.37 -4.84 -3.23
C ALA A 45 -7.48 -5.67 -2.31
N PHE A 46 -6.53 -5.01 -1.66
CA PHE A 46 -5.62 -5.64 -0.70
C PHE A 46 -5.82 -5.08 0.69
N LYS A 47 -5.44 -5.88 1.70
CA LYS A 47 -5.41 -5.43 3.09
C LYS A 47 -4.38 -4.32 3.23
N THR A 48 -4.77 -3.20 3.83
CA THR A 48 -3.84 -2.13 4.21
C THR A 48 -2.80 -2.67 5.20
N PRO A 49 -1.50 -2.65 4.87
CA PRO A 49 -0.45 -3.07 5.79
C PRO A 49 -0.26 -2.04 6.91
N THR A 50 0.38 -2.46 8.00
CA THR A 50 0.87 -1.51 9.03
C THR A 50 2.11 -0.79 8.52
N LEU A 51 2.32 0.45 8.95
CA LEU A 51 3.51 1.25 8.62
C LEU A 51 4.61 1.20 9.71
N ARG A 52 4.39 0.47 10.80
CA ARG A 52 5.40 0.33 11.86
C ARG A 52 6.60 -0.45 11.31
N ASN A 53 7.81 0.10 11.48
CA ASN A 53 9.06 -0.44 10.92
C ASN A 53 9.07 -0.58 9.39
N VAL A 54 8.25 0.20 8.65
CA VAL A 54 8.08 0.04 7.20
C VAL A 54 9.39 0.18 6.42
N GLU A 55 10.28 1.07 6.83
CA GLU A 55 11.63 1.22 6.27
C GLU A 55 12.35 -0.13 6.10
N ARG A 56 12.19 -1.05 7.05
CA ARG A 56 12.94 -2.33 7.11
C ARG A 56 12.29 -3.47 6.33
N THR A 57 11.28 -3.16 5.52
CA THR A 57 10.42 -4.17 4.87
C THR A 57 10.44 -4.10 3.34
N ALA A 58 11.38 -3.35 2.76
CA ALA A 58 11.58 -3.37 1.32
C ALA A 58 11.84 -4.80 0.80
N PRO A 59 11.35 -5.14 -0.43
CA PRO A 59 10.57 -4.28 -1.32
C PRO A 59 9.10 -4.15 -0.93
N TYR A 60 8.47 -3.06 -1.36
CA TYR A 60 7.12 -2.62 -1.00
C TYR A 60 6.04 -3.11 -1.98
N MET A 61 4.78 -2.85 -1.61
CA MET A 61 3.55 -3.35 -2.26
C MET A 61 3.31 -4.84 -2.01
N HIS A 62 2.13 -5.32 -2.44
CA HIS A 62 1.71 -6.71 -2.23
C HIS A 62 2.54 -7.72 -3.06
N ASP A 63 3.20 -7.24 -4.11
CA ASP A 63 3.98 -8.03 -5.07
C ASP A 63 5.49 -7.73 -5.02
N GLY A 64 5.94 -6.84 -4.13
CA GLY A 64 7.36 -6.50 -3.99
C GLY A 64 7.93 -5.72 -5.19
N SER A 65 7.09 -5.03 -5.93
CA SER A 65 7.43 -4.30 -7.17
C SER A 65 8.23 -3.01 -6.95
N ILE A 66 8.13 -2.38 -5.78
CA ILE A 66 8.73 -1.05 -5.53
C ILE A 66 9.83 -1.17 -4.50
N ALA A 67 11.04 -0.73 -4.83
CA ALA A 67 12.21 -0.90 -3.96
C ALA A 67 12.39 0.19 -2.89
N ALA A 68 11.79 1.38 -3.09
CA ALA A 68 12.07 2.58 -2.30
C ALA A 68 10.78 3.26 -1.81
N LEU A 69 10.80 3.86 -0.61
CA LEU A 69 9.62 4.54 -0.04
C LEU A 69 9.25 5.79 -0.83
N GLU A 70 10.25 6.48 -1.38
CA GLU A 70 10.09 7.63 -2.27
C GLU A 70 9.22 7.27 -3.48
N ALA A 71 9.53 6.14 -4.13
CA ALA A 71 8.75 5.66 -5.27
C ALA A 71 7.34 5.18 -4.88
N VAL A 72 7.15 4.75 -3.63
CA VAL A 72 5.80 4.48 -3.09
C VAL A 72 5.02 5.80 -2.95
N ILE A 73 5.63 6.82 -2.36
CA ILE A 73 4.99 8.13 -2.18
C ILE A 73 4.64 8.75 -3.53
N GLU A 74 5.56 8.73 -4.50
CA GLU A 74 5.32 9.21 -5.87
C GLU A 74 4.14 8.48 -6.54
N LEU A 75 3.99 7.16 -6.31
CA LEU A 75 2.84 6.42 -6.80
C LEU A 75 1.52 6.93 -6.21
N TYR A 76 1.47 7.21 -4.91
CA TYR A 76 0.28 7.78 -4.27
C TYR A 76 0.03 9.21 -4.72
N ASP A 77 1.07 10.03 -4.86
CA ASP A 77 0.98 11.43 -5.27
C ASP A 77 0.32 11.58 -6.65
N ARG A 78 0.56 10.62 -7.56
CA ARG A 78 -0.10 10.58 -8.88
C ARG A 78 -1.41 9.78 -8.95
N ALA A 79 -2.00 9.43 -7.80
CA ALA A 79 -3.23 8.64 -7.68
C ALA A 79 -3.14 7.17 -8.12
N GLY A 80 -1.94 6.57 -8.09
CA GLY A 80 -1.74 5.17 -8.47
C GLY A 80 -1.54 4.97 -9.98
N ASN A 81 -1.79 3.74 -10.45
CA ASN A 81 -1.79 3.43 -11.89
C ASN A 81 -3.21 3.14 -12.38
N PRO A 82 -3.68 3.84 -13.44
CA PRO A 82 -5.01 3.63 -14.00
C PRO A 82 -5.29 2.17 -14.35
N ASN A 83 -6.37 1.62 -13.80
CA ASN A 83 -6.87 0.28 -14.11
C ASN A 83 -8.37 0.16 -13.77
N PRO A 84 -9.11 -0.83 -14.31
CA PRO A 84 -10.55 -0.96 -14.09
C PRO A 84 -10.99 -1.17 -12.65
N TYR A 85 -10.06 -1.52 -11.76
CA TYR A 85 -10.29 -1.79 -10.36
C TYR A 85 -9.60 -0.77 -9.45
N LEU A 86 -9.12 0.36 -9.99
CA LEU A 86 -8.54 1.43 -9.20
C LEU A 86 -9.61 2.04 -8.29
N ASP A 87 -9.25 2.35 -7.06
CA ASP A 87 -10.20 2.96 -6.13
C ASP A 87 -10.67 4.33 -6.63
N ALA A 88 -11.97 4.57 -6.59
CA ALA A 88 -12.60 5.79 -7.09
C ALA A 88 -12.25 7.03 -6.25
N ASP A 89 -11.76 6.87 -5.02
CA ASP A 89 -11.38 7.98 -4.14
C ASP A 89 -9.92 8.42 -4.35
N LEU A 90 -9.11 7.67 -5.12
CA LEU A 90 -7.73 8.07 -5.41
C LEU A 90 -7.70 9.31 -6.32
N ARG A 91 -6.98 10.33 -5.87
CA ARG A 91 -6.78 11.62 -6.55
C ARG A 91 -5.32 12.03 -6.38
N PRO A 92 -4.75 12.79 -7.33
CA PRO A 92 -3.41 13.33 -7.14
C PRO A 92 -3.34 14.16 -5.86
N LEU A 93 -2.24 14.04 -5.13
CA LEU A 93 -2.06 14.75 -3.86
C LEU A 93 -1.40 16.12 -4.05
N GLU A 94 -0.70 16.31 -5.18
CA GLU A 94 -0.02 17.56 -5.55
C GLU A 94 1.03 17.97 -4.50
N LEU A 95 1.76 16.98 -3.98
CA LEU A 95 2.78 17.19 -2.96
C LEU A 95 3.93 18.04 -3.49
N THR A 96 4.44 18.94 -2.66
CA THR A 96 5.74 19.57 -2.95
C THR A 96 6.88 18.59 -2.63
N SER A 97 8.06 18.84 -3.20
CA SER A 97 9.24 18.02 -2.90
C SER A 97 9.60 18.04 -1.41
N GLU A 98 9.35 19.15 -0.70
CA GLU A 98 9.52 19.23 0.75
C GLU A 98 8.52 18.35 1.50
N GLU A 99 7.26 18.29 1.06
CA GLU A 99 6.23 17.44 1.67
C GLU A 99 6.51 15.96 1.44
N GLU A 100 6.93 15.57 0.24
CA GLU A 100 7.37 14.20 -0.06
C GLU A 100 8.52 13.77 0.87
N GLN A 101 9.54 14.62 1.03
CA GLN A 101 10.67 14.34 1.91
C GLN A 101 10.24 14.27 3.38
N ALA A 102 9.34 15.15 3.81
CA ALA A 102 8.79 15.12 5.15
C ALA A 102 8.03 13.80 5.43
N LEU A 103 7.29 13.30 4.44
CA LEU A 103 6.62 11.99 4.54
C LEU A 103 7.62 10.84 4.64
N VAL A 104 8.68 10.83 3.83
CA VAL A 104 9.75 9.83 3.91
C VAL A 104 10.35 9.82 5.32
N ILE A 105 10.74 10.99 5.84
CA ILE A 105 11.31 11.15 7.19
C ILE A 105 10.32 10.65 8.25
N PHE A 106 9.05 11.00 8.13
CA PHE A 106 8.01 10.54 9.04
C PHE A 106 7.90 9.01 9.03
N LEU A 107 7.90 8.37 7.86
CA LEU A 107 7.85 6.91 7.74
C LEU A 107 9.09 6.23 8.34
N HIS A 108 10.27 6.81 8.19
CA HIS A 108 11.47 6.34 8.90
C HIS A 108 11.33 6.45 10.41
N ALA A 109 10.69 7.51 10.92
CA ALA A 109 10.46 7.69 12.35
C ALA A 109 9.48 6.66 12.96
N LEU A 110 8.71 5.93 12.13
CA LEU A 110 7.88 4.80 12.59
C LEU A 110 8.67 3.52 12.88
N SER A 111 10.00 3.54 12.70
CA SER A 111 10.90 2.46 13.07
C SER A 111 11.34 2.58 14.53
N GLY A 112 11.05 1.54 15.32
CA GLY A 112 11.51 1.43 16.70
C GLY A 112 12.80 0.61 16.83
N ARG A 113 13.58 0.86 17.89
CA ARG A 113 14.63 -0.08 18.32
C ARG A 113 13.97 -1.29 18.99
N VAL A 114 14.29 -2.50 18.52
CA VAL A 114 14.02 -3.71 19.30
C VAL A 114 15.02 -3.70 20.44
N GLN A 115 14.54 -3.60 21.69
CA GLN A 115 15.39 -3.82 22.86
C GLN A 115 15.51 -5.32 23.06
N ASP A 116 16.63 -5.89 22.65
CA ASP A 116 16.96 -7.27 22.99
C ASP A 116 17.30 -7.33 24.48
N GLY A 117 16.57 -8.14 25.26
CA GLY A 117 16.99 -8.53 26.60
C GLY A 117 16.15 -8.06 27.80
N ILE A 118 14.83 -7.89 27.69
CA ILE A 118 13.98 -7.91 28.90
C ILE A 118 13.79 -9.39 29.29
N PRO A 119 14.32 -9.86 30.43
CA PRO A 119 13.99 -11.20 30.92
C PRO A 119 12.51 -11.20 31.26
N THR A 120 11.73 -12.05 30.59
CA THR A 120 10.37 -12.36 31.06
C THR A 120 10.53 -13.01 32.43
N ARG A 121 10.05 -12.32 33.47
CA ARG A 121 9.98 -12.85 34.83
C ARG A 121 8.93 -13.96 34.93
#